data_AF-A0A9W9YYC5-F1
#
_entry.id   AF-A0A9W9YYC5-F1
#
_cell.length_a   1.000
_cell.length_b   1.000
_cell.length_c   1.000
_cell.angle_alpha   90.00
_cell.angle_beta   90.00
_cell.angle_gamma   90.00
#
_symmetry.space_group_name_H-M   'P 1'
#
loop_
_entity.id
_entity.type
_entity.pdbx_description
1 polymer ?
#
loop_
_entity_poly.entity_id
_entity_poly.type
_entity_poly.pdbx_seq_one_letter_code
_entity_poly.pdbx_strand_id
1 'polypeptide(L)'
;MKDSATELGLIGFVYLVMVILFSSIIYFTEAVSEDTQFSSIPEAMWYAVITSTTAGYGDIIPVTLAGRLVGSACCLFGVLVIALPIPILQIK
;
A
#
# COMPACT_ATOMS: atom_id res chain seq x y z
N MET A 1 3.44 -19.71 19.98
CA MET A 1 2.35 -18.71 20.01
C MET A 1 2.85 -17.29 20.29
N LYS A 2 3.58 -17.01 21.40
CA LYS A 2 4.10 -15.64 21.67
C LYS A 2 5.07 -15.15 20.59
N ASP A 3 6.00 -15.99 20.16
CA ASP A 3 6.97 -15.62 19.10
C ASP A 3 6.29 -15.28 17.76
N SER A 4 5.30 -16.07 17.36
CA SER A 4 4.53 -15.86 16.13
C SER A 4 3.73 -14.55 16.17
N ALA A 5 3.26 -14.14 17.35
CA ALA A 5 2.55 -12.85 17.51
C ALA A 5 3.50 -11.66 17.33
N THR A 6 4.75 -11.78 17.81
CA THR A 6 5.79 -10.76 17.60
C THR A 6 6.19 -10.65 16.13
N GLU A 7 6.36 -11.78 15.43
CA GLU A 7 6.67 -11.83 14.00
C GLU A 7 5.54 -11.23 13.14
N LEU A 8 4.28 -11.60 13.42
CA LEU A 8 3.12 -11.01 12.75
C LEU A 8 2.98 -9.51 13.02
N GLY A 9 3.25 -9.08 14.27
CA GLY A 9 3.26 -7.67 14.64
C GLY A 9 4.31 -6.87 13.88
N LEU A 10 5.50 -7.44 13.67
CA LEU A 10 6.57 -6.81 12.89
C LEU A 10 6.17 -6.65 11.41
N ILE A 11 5.61 -7.70 10.78
CA ILE A 11 5.14 -7.65 9.39
C ILE A 11 4.03 -6.60 9.24
N GLY A 12 3.08 -6.57 10.19
CA GLY A 12 2.01 -5.56 10.21
C GLY A 12 2.55 -4.13 10.34
N PHE A 13 3.59 -3.92 11.16
CA PHE A 13 4.25 -2.63 11.28
C PHE A 13 4.96 -2.22 9.98
N VAL A 14 5.70 -3.14 9.34
CA VAL A 14 6.35 -2.89 8.04
C VAL A 14 5.32 -2.57 6.96
N TYR A 15 4.19 -3.27 6.96
CA TYR A 15 3.08 -3.00 6.05
C TYR A 15 2.51 -1.58 6.23
N LEU A 16 2.26 -1.16 7.48
CA LEU A 16 1.78 0.19 7.78
C LEU A 16 2.76 1.27 7.31
N VAL A 17 4.05 1.07 7.53
CA VAL A 17 5.10 2.00 7.05
C VAL A 17 5.07 2.08 5.52
N MET A 18 4.97 0.94 4.82
CA MET A 18 4.85 0.93 3.35
C MET A 18 3.63 1.71 2.86
N VAL A 19 2.45 1.50 3.46
CA VAL A 19 1.22 2.21 3.07
C VAL A 19 1.39 3.72 3.20
N ILE A 20 1.96 4.19 4.31
CA ILE A 20 2.20 5.63 4.55
C ILE A 20 3.20 6.19 3.54
N LEU A 21 4.29 5.47 3.26
CA LEU A 21 5.31 5.88 2.29
C LEU A 21 4.74 5.99 0.87
N PHE A 22 4.06 4.95 0.38
CA PHE A 22 3.47 4.95 -0.96
C PHE A 22 2.36 5.99 -1.10
N SER A 23 1.50 6.13 -0.08
CA SER A 23 0.48 7.18 -0.04
C SER A 23 1.09 8.57 -0.16
N SER A 24 2.18 8.84 0.56
CA SER A 24 2.87 10.14 0.51
C SER A 24 3.43 10.41 -0.89
N ILE A 25 4.11 9.42 -1.49
CA ILE A 25 4.69 9.56 -2.83
C ILE A 25 3.59 9.79 -3.87
N ILE A 26 2.50 9.01 -3.83
CA ILE A 26 1.38 9.15 -4.77
C ILE A 26 0.76 10.54 -4.67
N TYR A 27 0.50 11.01 -3.44
CA TYR A 27 -0.05 12.34 -3.21
C TYR A 27 0.84 13.44 -3.83
N PHE A 28 2.16 13.37 -3.64
CA PHE A 28 3.07 14.34 -4.26
C PHE A 28 3.14 14.23 -5.78
N THR A 29 3.09 13.01 -6.34
CA THR A 29 3.10 12.83 -7.80
C THR A 29 1.82 13.32 -8.46
N GLU A 30 0.68 13.17 -7.77
CA GLU A 30 -0.64 13.58 -8.28
C GLU A 30 -0.94 15.06 -8.00
N ALA A 31 -0.30 15.68 -7.00
CA ALA A 31 -0.43 17.11 -6.71
C ALA A 31 -0.02 18.03 -7.88
N VAL A 32 0.61 17.49 -8.92
CA VAL A 32 1.00 18.20 -10.14
C VAL A 32 -0.17 18.34 -11.13
N SER A 33 -1.22 17.54 -11.01
CA SER A 33 -2.37 17.52 -11.92
C SER A 33 -3.62 18.14 -11.29
N GLU A 34 -4.31 19.01 -12.04
CA GLU A 34 -5.58 19.60 -11.61
C GLU A 34 -6.73 18.57 -11.59
N ASP A 35 -6.63 17.50 -12.37
CA ASP A 35 -7.62 16.40 -12.43
C ASP A 35 -7.42 15.35 -11.32
N THR A 36 -6.59 15.64 -10.31
CA THR A 36 -6.31 14.69 -9.23
C THR A 36 -7.57 14.41 -8.39
N GLN A 37 -7.81 13.13 -8.13
CA GLN A 37 -8.84 12.67 -7.19
C GLN A 37 -8.31 12.57 -5.75
N PHE A 38 -7.02 12.87 -5.53
CA PHE A 38 -6.37 12.83 -4.22
C PHE A 38 -6.44 14.21 -3.56
N SER A 39 -7.50 14.46 -2.79
CA SER A 39 -7.74 15.73 -2.09
C SER A 39 -6.92 15.85 -0.80
N SER A 40 -6.54 14.70 -0.20
CA SER A 40 -5.82 14.68 1.06
C SER A 40 -4.97 13.41 1.24
N ILE A 41 -4.00 13.45 2.15
CA ILE A 41 -3.15 12.29 2.48
C ILE A 41 -3.98 11.06 2.92
N PRO A 42 -5.02 11.20 3.77
CA PRO A 42 -5.89 10.08 4.12
C PRO A 42 -6.57 9.38 2.93
N GLU A 43 -6.94 10.11 1.88
CA GLU A 43 -7.50 9.52 0.65
C GLU A 43 -6.42 8.74 -0.12
N ALA A 44 -5.20 9.25 -0.18
CA ALA A 44 -4.08 8.50 -0.74
C ALA A 44 -3.75 7.25 0.08
N MET A 45 -3.95 7.26 1.40
CA MET A 45 -3.80 6.08 2.26
C MET A 45 -4.87 5.04 1.94
N TRP A 46 -6.12 5.47 1.73
CA TRP A 46 -7.20 4.58 1.28
C TRP A 46 -6.84 3.89 -0.03
N TYR A 47 -6.40 4.66 -1.04
CA TYR A 47 -5.93 4.11 -2.31
C TYR A 47 -4.78 3.12 -2.14
N ALA A 48 -3.77 3.47 -1.33
CA ALA A 48 -2.62 2.60 -1.09
C ALA A 48 -3.04 1.27 -0.46
N VAL A 49 -3.98 1.27 0.50
CA VAL A 49 -4.48 0.05 1.16
C VAL A 49 -5.29 -0.82 0.20
N ILE A 50 -6.20 -0.25 -0.58
CA ILE A 50 -7.04 -1.04 -1.51
C ILE A 50 -6.20 -1.60 -2.67
N THR A 51 -5.13 -0.90 -3.05
CA THR A 51 -4.21 -1.31 -4.11
C THR A 51 -3.27 -2.41 -3.63
N SER A 52 -2.65 -2.25 -2.45
CA SER A 52 -1.75 -3.25 -1.87
C SER A 52 -2.47 -4.56 -1.52
N THR A 53 -3.75 -4.49 -1.15
CA THR A 53 -4.61 -5.66 -0.89
C THR A 53 -5.27 -6.24 -2.14
N THR A 54 -5.00 -5.67 -3.32
CA THR A 54 -5.60 -6.08 -4.61
C THR A 54 -7.14 -5.97 -4.66
N ALA A 55 -7.77 -5.26 -3.73
CA ALA A 55 -9.20 -5.01 -3.72
C ALA A 55 -9.63 -4.10 -4.88
N GLY A 56 -8.88 -3.01 -5.11
CA GLY A 56 -8.97 -2.18 -6.31
C GLY A 56 -10.38 -1.67 -6.65
N TYR A 57 -11.09 -1.04 -5.70
CA TYR A 57 -12.46 -0.54 -5.93
C TYR A 57 -12.59 0.40 -7.14
N GLY A 58 -11.51 1.11 -7.50
CA GLY A 58 -11.48 2.00 -8.66
C GLY A 58 -12.23 3.32 -8.44
N ASP A 59 -12.51 3.67 -7.20
CA ASP A 59 -13.12 4.92 -6.76
C ASP A 59 -12.16 6.12 -6.88
N ILE A 60 -10.89 5.90 -6.55
CA ILE A 60 -9.80 6.87 -6.67
C ILE A 60 -8.70 6.21 -7.49
N ILE A 61 -8.23 6.86 -8.56
CA ILE A 61 -7.14 6.36 -9.40
C ILE A 61 -6.15 7.47 -9.79
N PRO A 62 -4.85 7.18 -9.89
CA PRO A 62 -3.86 8.15 -10.33
C PRO A 62 -4.00 8.47 -11.82
N VAL A 63 -4.03 9.77 -12.13
CA VAL A 63 -4.13 10.30 -13.48
C VAL A 63 -2.75 10.45 -14.11
N THR A 64 -1.74 10.78 -13.31
CA THR A 64 -0.36 10.98 -13.77
C THR A 64 0.34 9.67 -14.11
N LEU A 65 1.25 9.74 -15.08
CA LEU A 65 2.10 8.61 -15.43
C LEU A 65 2.97 8.17 -14.23
N ALA A 66 3.49 9.13 -13.46
CA ALA A 66 4.29 8.86 -12.27
C ALA A 66 3.47 8.18 -11.17
N GLY A 67 2.27 8.68 -10.88
CA GLY A 67 1.35 8.08 -9.90
C GLY A 67 0.95 6.66 -10.27
N ARG A 68 0.74 6.37 -11.56
CA ARG A 68 0.48 5.01 -12.06
C ARG A 68 1.66 4.06 -11.88
N LEU A 69 2.88 4.52 -12.15
CA LEU A 69 4.09 3.72 -11.90
C LEU A 69 4.24 3.42 -10.40
N VAL A 70 4.04 4.40 -9.54
CA VAL A 70 4.10 4.23 -8.08
C VAL A 70 2.99 3.29 -7.60
N GLY A 71 1.77 3.43 -8.11
CA GLY A 71 0.66 2.53 -7.81
C GLY A 71 0.92 1.09 -8.22
N SER A 72 1.54 0.87 -9.39
CA SER A 72 1.93 -0.47 -9.84
C SER A 72 2.99 -1.11 -8.94
N ALA A 73 3.99 -0.33 -8.51
CA ALA A 73 4.99 -0.78 -7.54
C ALA A 73 4.32 -1.10 -6.18
N CYS A 74 3.42 -0.23 -5.71
CA CYS A 74 2.67 -0.42 -4.47
C CYS A 74 1.89 -1.75 -4.47
N CYS A 75 1.22 -2.08 -5.56
CA CYS A 75 0.53 -3.37 -5.74
C CYS A 75 1.50 -4.56 -5.62
N LEU A 76 2.62 -4.51 -6.34
CA LEU A 76 3.62 -5.58 -6.32
C LEU A 76 4.20 -5.79 -4.91
N PHE A 77 4.59 -4.70 -4.24
CA PHE A 77 5.13 -4.76 -2.88
C PHE A 77 4.08 -5.20 -1.86
N GLY A 78 2.82 -4.76 -2.00
CA GLY A 78 1.71 -5.17 -1.15
C GLY A 78 1.49 -6.67 -1.14
N VAL A 79 1.45 -7.29 -2.33
CA VAL A 79 1.30 -8.74 -2.48
C VAL A 79 2.47 -9.49 -1.85
N LEU A 80 3.70 -9.01 -2.03
CA LEU A 80 4.88 -9.62 -1.41
C LEU A 80 4.79 -9.61 0.12
N VAL A 81 4.43 -8.48 0.72
CA VAL A 81 4.31 -8.35 2.18
C VAL A 81 3.20 -9.24 2.75
N ILE A 82 2.05 -9.33 2.07
CA ILE A 82 0.93 -10.18 2.48
C ILE A 82 1.25 -11.69 2.30
N ALA A 83 2.14 -12.06 1.38
CA ALA A 83 2.56 -13.44 1.18
C ALA A 83 3.55 -13.95 2.26
N LEU A 84 4.35 -13.07 2.86
CA LEU A 84 5.35 -13.42 3.90
C LEU A 84 4.82 -14.15 5.15
N PRO A 85 3.63 -13.84 5.72
CA PRO A 85 3.14 -14.54 6.90
C PRO A 85 2.73 -16.00 6.65
N ILE A 86 2.41 -16.40 5.40
CA ILE A 86 1.91 -17.75 5.10
C ILE A 86 2.98 -18.82 5.39
N PRO A 87 4.22 -18.74 4.88
CA PRO A 87 5.26 -19.70 5.21
C PRO A 87 5.63 -19.73 6.70
N ILE A 88 5.63 -18.58 7.37
CA ILE A 88 6.02 -18.47 8.80
C ILE A 88 5.07 -19.28 9.69
N LEU A 89 3.77 -19.24 9.38
CA LEU A 89 2.75 -20.01 10.09
C LEU A 89 2.75 -21.51 9.76
N GLN A 90 3.36 -21.91 8.63
CA GLN A 90 3.41 -23.30 8.18
C GLN A 90 4.68 -24.02 8.67
N ILE A 91 5.79 -23.30 8.81
CA ILE A 91 7.09 -23.85 9.23
C ILE A 91 7.18 -24.02 10.76
N LYS A 92 6.35 -23.31 11.52
CA LYS A 92 6.34 -23.30 12.99
C LYS A 92 5.11 -24.01 13.55
#